data_AF-A0A967X2R8-F1
#
_entry.id   AF-A0A967X2R8-F1
#
_cell.length_a   1.000
_cell.length_b   1.000
_cell.length_c   1.000
_cell.angle_alpha   90.00
_cell.angle_beta   90.00
_cell.angle_gamma   90.00
#
_symmetry.space_group_name_H-M   'P 1'
#
loop_
_entity.id
_entity.type
_entity.pdbx_description
1 polymer ?
#
loop_
_entity_poly.entity_id
_entity_poly.type
_entity_poly.pdbx_seq_one_letter_code
_entity_poly.pdbx_strand_id
1 'polypeptide(L)' 'DDPNATQADGDADGIGDACDACPMDPANDVDMDGLCFGADNCPTIANAGQEDDDGDGVGDACDNCPGISNVTQTDT' A
#
# COMPACT_ATOMS: atom_id res chain seq x y z
N ASP A 1 14.62 22.65 3.85
CA ASP A 1 15.76 21.83 3.43
C ASP A 1 16.05 20.80 4.48
N ASP A 2 15.62 19.57 4.21
CA ASP A 2 16.09 18.38 4.92
C ASP A 2 17.33 17.86 4.20
N PRO A 3 18.54 18.08 4.75
CA PRO A 3 19.77 17.68 4.08
C PRO A 3 19.94 16.15 4.13
N ASN A 4 19.94 15.50 2.96
CA ASN A 4 20.14 14.05 2.81
C ASN A 4 21.51 13.73 2.19
N ALA A 5 22.60 14.00 2.92
CA ALA A 5 23.97 13.92 2.40
C ALA A 5 24.38 12.54 1.83
N THR A 6 23.74 11.46 2.29
CA THR A 6 23.97 10.10 1.79
C THR A 6 23.30 9.86 0.44
N GLN A 7 22.30 10.66 0.06
CA GLN A 7 21.38 10.39 -1.04
C GLN A 7 20.91 8.93 -1.01
N ALA A 8 20.60 8.44 0.19
CA ALA A 8 20.06 7.09 0.34
C ALA A 8 18.70 7.03 -0.36
N ASP A 9 18.46 5.89 -0.99
CA ASP A 9 17.32 5.58 -1.87
C ASP A 9 17.17 4.06 -1.79
N GLY A 10 16.41 3.61 -0.79
CA GLY A 10 16.35 2.23 -0.33
C GLY A 10 15.71 1.27 -1.33
N ASP A 11 14.75 1.76 -2.10
CA ASP A 11 13.99 1.00 -3.09
C ASP A 11 14.31 1.38 -4.55
N ALA A 12 15.16 2.38 -4.76
CA ALA A 12 15.65 2.82 -6.05
C ALA A 12 14.56 3.41 -6.96
N ASP A 13 13.58 4.11 -6.39
CA ASP A 13 12.52 4.81 -7.14
C ASP A 13 12.95 6.22 -7.62
N GLY A 14 14.09 6.72 -7.12
CA GLY A 14 14.66 8.01 -7.44
C GLY A 14 14.22 9.16 -6.51
N ILE A 15 13.45 8.87 -5.47
CA ILE A 15 13.13 9.72 -4.33
C ILE A 15 14.04 9.27 -3.17
N GLY A 16 14.77 10.22 -2.56
CA GLY A 16 15.66 9.83 -1.47
C GLY A 16 14.88 9.51 -0.19
N ASP A 17 15.34 8.55 0.61
CA ASP A 17 14.71 8.07 1.86
C ASP A 17 14.24 9.18 2.80
N ALA A 18 14.95 10.32 2.80
CA ALA A 18 14.65 11.46 3.66
C ALA A 18 13.37 12.22 3.27
N CYS A 19 12.92 12.08 2.03
CA CYS A 19 11.74 12.74 1.48
C CYS A 19 10.78 11.77 0.79
N ASP A 20 11.01 10.47 0.93
CA ASP A 20 10.17 9.41 0.45
C ASP A 20 9.14 9.02 1.53
N ALA A 21 7.87 8.96 1.14
CA ALA A 21 6.79 8.53 2.04
C ALA A 21 6.87 7.03 2.33
N CYS A 22 7.43 6.26 1.40
CA CYS A 22 7.52 4.82 1.40
C CYS A 22 8.93 4.33 1.05
N PRO A 23 9.97 4.58 1.89
CA PRO A 23 11.40 4.38 1.57
C PRO A 23 11.88 2.96 1.24
N MET A 24 10.95 1.99 1.22
CA MET A 24 11.20 0.57 1.02
C MET A 24 10.23 -0.02 -0.01
N ASP A 25 9.46 0.83 -0.69
CA ASP A 25 8.43 0.46 -1.64
C ASP A 25 8.43 1.43 -2.84
N PRO A 26 8.98 0.99 -3.99
CA PRO A 26 9.18 1.87 -5.13
C PRO A 26 7.87 2.26 -5.82
N ALA A 27 6.75 1.64 -5.46
CA ALA A 27 5.43 2.03 -5.96
C ALA A 27 4.87 3.25 -5.21
N ASN A 28 5.39 3.56 -4.03
CA ASN A 28 4.83 4.53 -3.09
C ASN A 28 3.35 4.23 -2.75
N ASP A 29 2.70 5.22 -2.14
CA ASP A 29 1.25 5.29 -1.95
C ASP A 29 0.54 5.59 -3.29
N VAL A 30 0.24 4.53 -4.04
CA VAL A 30 -0.30 4.61 -5.41
C VAL A 30 -1.70 5.21 -5.46
N ASP A 31 -2.52 4.97 -4.43
CA ASP A 31 -3.91 5.40 -4.37
C ASP A 31 -4.17 6.59 -3.45
N MET A 32 -3.12 7.12 -2.83
CA MET A 32 -3.08 8.36 -2.04
C MET A 32 -3.92 8.28 -0.76
N ASP A 33 -3.95 7.12 -0.12
CA ASP A 33 -4.71 6.90 1.10
C ASP A 33 -3.86 7.03 2.39
N GLY A 34 -2.55 7.19 2.23
CA GLY A 34 -1.58 7.34 3.31
C GLY A 34 -0.87 6.05 3.71
N LEU A 35 -1.06 4.95 2.98
CA LEU A 35 -0.43 3.66 3.23
C LEU A 35 0.49 3.26 2.06
N CYS A 36 1.66 2.71 2.40
CA CYS A 36 2.56 2.12 1.41
C CYS A 36 2.05 0.73 1.01
N PHE A 37 2.38 0.25 -0.18
CA PHE A 37 1.89 -1.01 -0.77
C PHE A 37 1.97 -2.20 0.19
N GLY A 38 3.04 -2.31 0.98
CA GLY A 38 3.25 -3.41 1.92
C GLY A 38 2.37 -3.38 3.18
N ALA A 39 1.73 -2.25 3.47
CA ALA A 39 0.85 -2.03 4.63
C ALA A 39 -0.63 -1.87 4.23
N ASP A 40 -0.91 -1.80 2.93
CA ASP A 40 -2.22 -1.56 2.32
C ASP A 40 -2.87 -2.88 1.89
N ASN A 41 -4.13 -3.12 2.30
CA ASN A 41 -4.86 -4.35 1.95
C ASN A 41 -5.71 -4.17 0.67
N CYS A 42 -5.72 -2.96 0.10
CA CYS A 42 -6.24 -2.63 -1.22
C CYS A 42 -5.30 -1.68 -1.98
N PRO A 43 -4.13 -2.14 -2.47
CA PRO A 43 -3.03 -1.30 -3.01
C PRO A 43 -3.32 -0.39 -4.23
N THR A 44 -4.56 -0.36 -4.71
CA THR A 44 -5.00 0.42 -5.86
C THR A 44 -6.37 1.09 -5.63
N ILE A 45 -6.97 0.93 -4.46
CA ILE A 45 -8.29 1.48 -4.10
C ILE A 45 -8.21 2.03 -2.69
N ALA A 46 -8.09 3.35 -2.60
CA ALA A 46 -7.93 4.06 -1.34
C ALA A 46 -8.93 3.63 -0.26
N ASN A 47 -8.40 3.14 0.85
CA ASN A 47 -9.17 2.64 1.97
C ASN A 47 -8.40 2.78 3.28
N ALA A 48 -7.97 4.00 3.61
CA ALA A 48 -7.19 4.34 4.81
C ALA A 48 -7.69 3.76 6.17
N GLY A 49 -8.93 3.28 6.24
CA GLY A 49 -9.48 2.55 7.39
C GLY A 49 -9.04 1.09 7.50
N GLN A 50 -8.54 0.49 6.41
CA GLN A 50 -8.03 -0.88 6.30
C GLN A 50 -9.04 -1.93 6.79
N GLU A 51 -10.34 -1.69 6.59
CA GLU A 51 -11.38 -2.66 6.93
C GLU A 51 -11.21 -3.95 6.12
N ASP A 52 -11.43 -5.10 6.78
CA ASP A 52 -11.31 -6.48 6.27
C ASP A 52 -12.19 -7.36 7.18
N ASP A 53 -13.49 -7.43 6.88
CA ASP A 53 -14.52 -8.03 7.76
C ASP A 53 -14.35 -9.56 7.90
N ASP A 54 -13.87 -10.23 6.85
CA ASP A 54 -13.69 -11.68 6.85
C ASP A 54 -12.26 -12.16 7.16
N GLY A 55 -11.29 -11.24 7.19
CA GLY A 55 -9.92 -11.48 7.61
C GLY A 55 -9.09 -12.27 6.60
N ASP A 56 -9.39 -12.15 5.32
CA ASP A 56 -8.68 -12.85 4.26
C ASP A 56 -7.44 -12.08 3.73
N GLY A 57 -7.28 -10.82 4.16
CA GLY A 57 -6.18 -9.95 3.81
C GLY A 57 -6.41 -9.09 2.58
N VAL A 58 -7.60 -9.13 1.97
CA VAL A 58 -8.08 -8.20 0.94
C VAL A 58 -9.06 -7.25 1.61
N GLY A 59 -8.85 -5.94 1.49
CA GLY A 59 -9.71 -4.99 2.18
C GLY A 59 -11.13 -4.95 1.61
N ASP A 60 -12.11 -4.60 2.46
CA ASP A 60 -13.53 -4.51 2.11
C ASP A 60 -13.78 -3.63 0.86
N ALA A 61 -12.90 -2.65 0.61
CA ALA A 61 -12.99 -1.74 -0.53
C ALA A 61 -12.65 -2.38 -1.89
N CYS A 62 -11.81 -3.41 -1.89
CA CYS A 62 -11.34 -4.10 -3.10
C CYS A 62 -11.69 -5.60 -3.13
N ASP A 63 -12.32 -6.12 -2.08
CA ASP A 63 -12.85 -7.47 -2.02
C ASP A 63 -14.18 -7.59 -2.81
N ASN A 64 -14.25 -8.58 -3.70
CA ASN A 64 -15.45 -8.89 -4.47
C ASN A 64 -16.52 -9.68 -3.67
N CYS A 65 -16.13 -10.23 -2.51
CA CYS A 65 -17.00 -10.91 -1.56
C CYS A 65 -16.67 -10.52 -0.10
N PRO A 66 -16.91 -9.26 0.36
CA PRO A 66 -16.46 -8.70 1.65
C PRO A 66 -16.87 -9.40 2.96
N GLY A 67 -17.56 -10.54 2.90
CA GLY A 67 -17.94 -11.32 4.07
C GLY A 67 -17.70 -12.82 3.89
N ILE A 68 -16.94 -13.20 2.87
CA ILE A 68 -16.63 -14.59 2.52
C ILE A 68 -15.18 -14.67 2.06
N SER A 69 -14.31 -15.09 2.98
CA SER A 69 -12.87 -15.23 2.74
C SER A 69 -12.57 -15.90 1.39
N ASN A 70 -11.92 -15.14 0.51
CA ASN A 70 -11.73 -15.45 -0.90
C ASN A 70 -10.44 -14.83 -1.46
N VAL A 71 -9.35 -14.77 -0.69
CA VAL A 71 -8.00 -14.21 -0.98
C VAL A 71 -7.60 -14.06 -2.46
N THR A 72 -7.91 -15.04 -3.32
CA THR A 72 -7.58 -14.99 -4.74
C THR A 72 -8.49 -14.10 -5.59
N GLN A 73 -9.59 -13.58 -5.02
CA GLN A 73 -10.59 -12.72 -5.65
C GLN A 73 -11.10 -13.27 -6.99
N THR A 74 -11.24 -14.60 -7.04
CA THR A 74 -11.62 -15.30 -8.27
C THR A 74 -13.11 -15.10 -8.55
N ASP A 75 -13.43 -14.48 -9.68
CA ASP A 75 -14.79 -14.36 -10.21
C ASP A 75 -14.96 -15.34 -11.40
N THR A 76 -15.71 -16.43 -11.19
CA THR A 76 -15.94 -17.50 -12.17
C THR A 76 -17.40 -17.82 -12.36
#